data_AF-A0A1S8N2V2-F1
#
_entry.id   AF-A0A1S8N2V2-F1
#
_cell.length_a   1.000
_cell.length_b   1.000
_cell.length_c   1.000
_cell.angle_alpha   90.00
_cell.angle_beta   90.00
_cell.angle_gamma   90.00
#
_symmetry.space_group_name_H-M   'P 1'
#
loop_
_entity.id
_entity.type
_entity.pdbx_description
1 polymer ?
#
loop_
_entity_poly.entity_id
_entity_poly.type
_entity_poly.pdbx_seq_one_letter_code
_entity_poly.pdbx_strand_id
1 'polypeptide(L)'
;MPKRVIRLISFVIFITLFMSNIAYAETPIKSEPYGPKVSELKNKEDILNSFEEIKTIRGNLTVINIKPNTPFEDLKIIDNNLEGYIEQLRIIRANLVKHADTYGNSISDVFFSEQIVAIADCYIISLKHQQLLVRTLENNVEEASTLFYSTYMIPVYYYITQGDQLVAYTQTFMVISK
;
A
#
# COMPACT_ATOMS: atom_id res chain seq x y z
N MET A 1 42.73 11.38 -28.63
CA MET A 1 42.29 11.07 -27.25
C MET A 1 42.64 9.63 -26.90
N PRO A 2 43.17 9.33 -25.71
CA PRO A 2 43.54 7.97 -25.34
C PRO A 2 42.30 7.06 -25.33
N LYS A 3 42.40 5.83 -25.86
CA LYS A 3 41.29 4.85 -25.91
C LYS A 3 40.60 4.63 -24.55
N ARG A 4 41.36 4.77 -23.45
CA ARG A 4 40.86 4.69 -22.07
C ARG A 4 39.88 5.82 -21.73
N VAL A 5 40.16 7.05 -22.19
CA VAL A 5 39.30 8.21 -21.95
C VAL A 5 38.02 8.10 -22.78
N ILE A 6 38.11 7.61 -24.02
CA ILE A 6 36.92 7.36 -24.86
C ILE A 6 36.02 6.30 -24.20
N ARG A 7 36.59 5.19 -23.71
CA ARG A 7 35.82 4.17 -22.96
C ARG A 7 35.15 4.75 -21.71
N LEU A 8 35.85 5.59 -20.96
CA LEU A 8 35.30 6.22 -19.75
C LEU A 8 34.11 7.12 -20.10
N ILE A 9 34.23 7.96 -21.13
CA ILE A 9 33.15 8.86 -21.56
C ILE A 9 31.95 8.05 -22.07
N SER A 10 32.18 7.03 -22.89
CA SER A 10 31.10 6.15 -23.34
C SER A 10 30.40 5.47 -22.17
N PHE A 11 31.15 5.01 -21.17
CA PHE A 11 30.59 4.37 -19.98
C PHE A 11 29.74 5.34 -19.13
N VAL A 12 30.19 6.58 -18.93
CA VAL A 12 29.42 7.61 -18.21
C VAL A 12 28.13 7.95 -18.96
N ILE A 13 28.20 8.13 -20.29
CA ILE A 13 27.01 8.40 -21.12
C ILE A 13 26.01 7.24 -21.01
N PHE A 14 26.49 6.00 -21.11
CA PHE A 14 25.65 4.81 -20.92
C PHE A 14 24.97 4.83 -19.54
N ILE A 15 25.72 5.02 -18.45
CA ILE A 15 25.12 5.10 -17.10
C ILE A 15 24.04 6.17 -17.04
N THR A 16 24.30 7.38 -17.52
CA THR A 16 23.32 8.48 -17.44
C THR A 16 22.06 8.24 -18.26
N LEU A 17 22.14 7.51 -19.38
CA LEU A 17 20.98 7.18 -20.21
C LEU A 17 20.13 6.03 -19.63
N PHE A 18 20.73 5.17 -18.81
CA PHE A 18 20.05 4.04 -18.17
C PHE A 18 19.68 4.30 -16.70
N MET A 19 20.09 5.43 -16.11
CA MET A 19 19.61 5.85 -14.80
C MET A 19 18.16 6.30 -14.93
N SER A 20 17.28 5.70 -14.15
CA SER A 20 15.93 6.24 -13.95
C SER A 20 16.04 7.66 -13.40
N ASN A 21 15.19 8.57 -13.86
CA ASN A 21 15.09 9.90 -13.28
C ASN A 21 14.61 9.75 -11.83
N ILE A 22 15.53 9.80 -10.88
CA ILE A 22 15.18 9.85 -9.47
C ILE A 22 14.76 11.29 -9.18
N ALA A 23 13.46 11.51 -9.02
CA ALA A 23 12.94 12.78 -8.54
C ALA A 23 13.33 12.91 -7.06
N TYR A 24 14.15 13.91 -6.74
CA TYR A 24 14.47 14.26 -5.37
C TYR A 24 13.64 15.48 -4.97
N ALA A 25 13.05 15.44 -3.78
CA ALA A 25 12.60 16.67 -3.14
C ALA A 25 13.83 17.53 -2.81
N GLU A 26 13.73 18.84 -3.04
CA GLU A 26 14.77 19.77 -2.60
C GLU A 26 14.89 19.68 -1.06
N THR A 27 16.11 19.47 -0.57
CA THR A 27 16.36 19.49 0.88
C THR A 27 16.11 20.91 1.39
N PRO A 28 15.13 21.12 2.28
CA PRO A 28 14.82 22.46 2.75
C PRO A 28 16.04 23.07 3.45
N ILE A 29 16.33 24.33 3.13
CA ILE A 29 17.46 25.10 3.70
C ILE A 29 17.27 25.34 5.21
N LYS A 30 16.05 25.18 5.73
CA LYS A 30 15.71 25.24 7.16
C LYS A 30 15.20 23.88 7.62
N SER A 31 15.51 23.50 8.87
CA SER A 31 14.93 22.32 9.53
C SER A 31 13.46 22.57 9.91
N GLU A 32 12.62 22.81 8.92
CA GLU A 32 11.19 22.72 9.14
C GLU A 32 10.80 21.24 9.21
N PRO A 33 9.87 20.85 10.11
CA PRO A 33 9.38 19.48 10.10
C PRO A 33 8.85 19.16 8.70
N TYR A 34 9.39 18.10 8.10
CA TYR A 34 9.04 17.67 6.76
C TYR A 34 7.52 17.40 6.66
N GLY A 35 6.90 17.88 5.58
CA GLY A 35 5.51 17.59 5.22
C GLY A 35 4.49 18.69 5.58
N PRO A 36 3.29 18.65 4.97
CA PRO A 36 2.18 19.51 5.37
C PRO A 36 1.88 19.25 6.85
N LYS A 37 2.02 20.29 7.69
CA LYS A 37 1.59 20.20 9.09
C LYS A 37 0.10 19.91 9.10
N VAL A 38 -0.31 18.90 9.87
CA VAL A 38 -1.71 18.50 10.12
C VAL A 38 -2.57 19.67 10.66
N SER A 39 -1.96 20.82 10.99
CA SER A 39 -2.59 21.98 11.57
C SER A 39 -3.69 22.64 10.72
N GLU A 40 -3.86 22.27 9.45
CA GLU A 40 -4.92 22.83 8.58
C GLU A 40 -5.81 21.77 7.91
N LEU A 41 -5.94 20.56 8.47
CA LEU A 41 -6.92 19.59 7.97
C LEU A 41 -8.34 20.04 8.29
N LYS A 42 -9.17 20.12 7.25
CA LYS A 42 -10.61 20.33 7.41
C LYS A 42 -11.24 19.01 7.82
N ASN A 43 -12.11 19.05 8.83
CA ASN A 43 -12.71 17.86 9.43
C ASN A 43 -11.69 16.73 9.71
N LYS A 44 -10.59 17.10 10.38
CA LYS A 44 -9.46 16.23 10.73
C LYS A 44 -9.85 14.87 11.31
N GLU A 45 -10.94 14.82 12.06
CA GLU A 45 -11.42 13.60 12.70
C GLU A 45 -11.75 12.50 11.68
N ASP A 46 -12.36 12.84 10.53
CA ASP A 46 -12.69 11.86 9.48
C ASP A 46 -11.45 11.16 8.91
N ILE A 47 -10.40 11.94 8.63
CA ILE A 47 -9.12 11.42 8.11
C ILE A 47 -8.44 10.56 9.17
N LEU A 48 -8.37 11.03 10.42
CA LEU A 48 -7.73 10.30 11.50
C LEU A 48 -8.45 9.00 11.81
N ASN A 49 -9.79 9.02 11.90
CA ASN A 49 -10.60 7.83 12.14
C ASN A 49 -10.43 6.82 11.00
N SER A 50 -10.46 7.27 9.75
CA SER A 50 -10.19 6.42 8.58
C SER A 50 -8.81 5.75 8.66
N PHE A 51 -7.78 6.49 9.09
CA PHE A 51 -6.44 5.94 9.24
C PHE A 51 -6.34 4.93 10.39
N GLU A 52 -6.96 5.21 11.55
CA GLU A 52 -7.03 4.28 12.67
C GLU A 52 -7.83 3.02 12.35
N GLU A 53 -8.94 3.14 11.62
CA GLU A 53 -9.74 2.01 11.16
C GLU A 53 -8.93 1.11 10.22
N ILE A 54 -8.19 1.67 9.27
CA ILE A 54 -7.29 0.90 8.39
C ILE A 54 -6.23 0.14 9.20
N LYS A 55 -5.62 0.78 10.20
CA LYS A 55 -4.65 0.11 11.09
C LYS A 55 -5.29 -0.98 11.92
N THR A 56 -6.51 -0.77 12.39
CA THR A 56 -7.29 -1.78 13.14
C THR A 56 -7.60 -2.99 12.27
N ILE A 57 -8.10 -2.77 11.04
CA ILE A 57 -8.32 -3.84 10.05
C ILE A 57 -7.00 -4.57 9.79
N ARG A 58 -5.90 -3.85 9.56
CA ARG A 58 -4.58 -4.45 9.34
C ARG A 58 -4.10 -5.30 10.52
N GLY A 59 -4.36 -4.87 11.75
CA GLY A 59 -4.07 -5.63 12.97
C GLY A 59 -4.89 -6.91 13.09
N ASN A 60 -6.15 -6.88 12.62
CA ASN A 60 -7.06 -8.03 12.59
C ASN A 60 -6.77 -8.99 11.43
N LEU A 61 -6.12 -8.51 10.37
CA LEU A 61 -5.49 -9.32 9.33
C LEU A 61 -4.23 -10.02 9.89
N THR A 62 -4.41 -10.87 10.90
CA THR A 62 -3.37 -11.84 11.31
C THR A 62 -3.01 -12.71 10.10
N VAL A 63 -1.79 -13.25 10.06
CA VAL A 63 -1.31 -14.08 8.95
C VAL A 63 -2.33 -15.18 8.64
N ILE A 64 -3.06 -15.02 7.53
CA ILE A 64 -4.05 -16.00 7.09
C ILE A 64 -3.24 -17.20 6.60
N ASN A 65 -3.16 -18.22 7.46
CA ASN A 65 -2.41 -19.45 7.19
C ASN A 65 -3.24 -20.39 6.32
N ILE A 66 -3.45 -19.99 5.07
CA ILE A 66 -3.97 -20.89 4.05
C ILE A 66 -2.86 -21.93 3.79
N LYS A 67 -3.21 -23.21 3.54
CA LYS A 67 -2.28 -24.28 3.16
C LYS A 67 -2.91 -25.09 2.03
N PRO A 68 -2.12 -25.86 1.24
CA PRO A 68 -2.66 -26.70 0.18
C PRO A 68 -3.71 -27.73 0.66
N ASN A 69 -3.62 -28.15 1.92
CA ASN A 69 -4.52 -29.13 2.54
C ASN A 69 -5.49 -28.49 3.55
N THR A 70 -5.73 -27.17 3.48
CA THR A 70 -6.75 -26.52 4.31
C THR A 70 -8.11 -27.14 4.02
N PRO A 71 -8.88 -27.55 5.06
CA PRO A 71 -10.23 -28.08 4.89
C PRO A 71 -11.15 -27.12 4.13
N PHE A 72 -12.08 -27.67 3.35
CA PHE A 72 -13.01 -26.88 2.53
C PHE A 72 -13.86 -25.91 3.36
N GLU A 73 -14.31 -26.35 4.53
CA GLU A 73 -15.08 -25.56 5.48
C GLU A 73 -14.27 -24.36 6.01
N ASP A 74 -12.98 -24.58 6.26
CA ASP A 74 -12.05 -23.52 6.68
C ASP A 74 -11.79 -22.54 5.53
N LEU A 75 -11.66 -23.03 4.29
CA LEU A 75 -11.51 -22.19 3.10
C LEU A 75 -12.71 -21.24 2.94
N LYS A 76 -13.94 -21.74 3.11
CA LYS A 76 -15.16 -20.90 3.06
C LYS A 76 -15.19 -19.82 4.13
N ILE A 77 -14.77 -20.16 5.36
CA ILE A 77 -14.67 -19.19 6.45
C ILE A 77 -13.65 -18.11 6.10
N ILE A 78 -12.51 -18.51 5.55
CA ILE A 78 -11.47 -17.58 5.10
C ILE A 78 -11.99 -16.67 3.97
N ASP A 79 -12.67 -17.21 2.96
CA ASP A 79 -13.22 -16.42 1.84
C ASP A 79 -14.19 -15.33 2.32
N ASN A 80 -15.11 -15.71 3.22
CA ASN A 80 -16.08 -14.78 3.81
C ASN A 80 -15.41 -13.70 4.66
N ASN A 81 -14.40 -14.08 5.46
CA ASN A 81 -13.64 -13.11 6.26
C ASN A 81 -12.88 -12.13 5.37
N LEU A 82 -12.23 -12.62 4.31
CA LEU A 82 -11.54 -11.80 3.32
C LEU A 82 -12.50 -10.81 2.65
N GLU A 83 -13.68 -11.27 2.23
CA GLU A 83 -14.71 -10.41 1.65
C GLU A 83 -15.16 -9.31 2.61
N GLY A 84 -15.38 -9.64 3.88
CA GLY A 84 -15.73 -8.68 4.92
C GLY A 84 -14.67 -7.60 5.13
N TYR A 85 -13.38 -7.96 5.13
CA TYR A 85 -12.29 -6.98 5.24
C TYR A 85 -12.15 -6.12 3.98
N ILE A 86 -12.30 -6.70 2.79
CA ILE A 86 -12.27 -5.97 1.53
C ILE A 86 -13.36 -4.90 1.51
N GLU A 87 -14.57 -5.24 1.98
CA GLU A 87 -15.69 -4.30 1.98
C GLU A 87 -15.50 -3.16 2.98
N GLN A 88 -15.02 -3.45 4.19
CA GLN A 88 -14.65 -2.42 5.16
C GLN A 88 -13.60 -1.44 4.58
N LEU A 89 -12.55 -1.96 3.95
CA LEU A 89 -11.53 -1.13 3.31
C LEU A 89 -12.09 -0.29 2.15
N ARG A 90 -13.03 -0.82 1.37
CA ARG A 90 -13.70 -0.06 0.29
C ARG A 90 -14.53 1.10 0.82
N ILE A 91 -15.24 0.90 1.93
CA ILE A 91 -16.01 1.95 2.58
C ILE A 91 -15.07 3.07 3.02
N ILE A 92 -13.98 2.74 3.73
CA ILE A 92 -12.98 3.72 4.18
C ILE A 92 -12.38 4.46 2.99
N ARG A 93 -11.99 3.73 1.94
CA ARG A 93 -11.48 4.31 0.69
C ARG A 93 -12.47 5.30 0.07
N ALA A 94 -13.75 4.95 -0.02
CA ALA A 94 -14.78 5.81 -0.59
C ALA A 94 -14.97 7.10 0.25
N ASN A 95 -14.92 6.99 1.58
CA ASN A 95 -14.98 8.14 2.47
C ASN A 95 -13.80 9.09 2.27
N LEU A 96 -12.59 8.58 2.13
CA LEU A 96 -11.38 9.38 1.89
C LEU A 96 -11.39 10.05 0.51
N VAL A 97 -11.82 9.35 -0.54
CA VAL A 97 -12.00 9.95 -1.88
C VAL A 97 -13.00 11.09 -1.81
N LYS A 98 -14.15 10.86 -1.16
CA LYS A 98 -15.16 11.90 -0.95
C LYS A 98 -14.61 13.09 -0.14
N HIS A 99 -13.78 12.84 0.88
CA HIS A 99 -13.12 13.89 1.66
C HIS A 99 -12.20 14.74 0.79
N ALA A 100 -11.35 14.10 -0.03
CA ALA A 100 -10.47 14.78 -0.99
C ALA A 100 -11.27 15.64 -1.97
N ASP A 101 -12.37 15.12 -2.52
CA ASP A 101 -13.25 15.88 -3.42
C ASP A 101 -13.92 17.07 -2.71
N THR A 102 -14.44 16.85 -1.49
CA THR A 102 -15.14 17.87 -0.70
C THR A 102 -14.21 19.03 -0.33
N TYR A 103 -12.96 18.71 0.03
CA TYR A 103 -11.95 19.67 0.44
C TYR A 103 -10.86 19.86 -0.61
N GLY A 104 -11.20 19.72 -1.90
CA GLY A 104 -10.24 19.75 -3.02
C GLY A 104 -9.42 21.03 -3.16
N ASN A 105 -9.80 22.10 -2.46
CA ASN A 105 -9.03 23.35 -2.39
C ASN A 105 -7.98 23.38 -1.26
N SER A 106 -7.90 22.33 -0.44
CA SER A 106 -6.91 22.16 0.61
C SER A 106 -5.90 21.10 0.19
N ILE A 107 -4.67 21.55 -0.09
CA ILE A 107 -3.57 20.66 -0.49
C ILE A 107 -3.35 19.57 0.57
N SER A 108 -3.45 19.94 1.85
CA SER A 108 -3.27 19.01 2.97
C SER A 108 -4.36 17.94 3.01
N ASP A 109 -5.64 18.32 2.86
CA ASP A 109 -6.75 17.35 2.88
C ASP A 109 -6.67 16.38 1.70
N VAL A 110 -6.38 16.89 0.50
CA VAL A 110 -6.21 16.05 -0.70
C VAL A 110 -5.02 15.11 -0.50
N PHE A 111 -3.86 15.64 -0.13
CA PHE A 111 -2.63 14.87 0.03
C PHE A 111 -2.80 13.73 1.06
N PHE A 112 -3.28 14.03 2.27
CA PHE A 112 -3.43 12.99 3.30
C PHE A 112 -4.51 11.97 2.94
N SER A 113 -5.62 12.38 2.34
CA SER A 113 -6.65 11.44 1.87
C SER A 113 -6.11 10.51 0.79
N GLU A 114 -5.38 11.01 -0.20
CA GLU A 114 -4.77 10.19 -1.26
C GLU A 114 -3.73 9.21 -0.71
N GLN A 115 -2.91 9.65 0.26
CA GLN A 115 -1.94 8.77 0.93
C GLN A 115 -2.63 7.61 1.66
N ILE A 116 -3.74 7.88 2.36
CA ILE A 116 -4.47 6.84 3.08
C ILE A 116 -5.26 5.94 2.12
N VAL A 117 -5.79 6.49 1.03
CA VAL A 117 -6.40 5.70 -0.07
C VAL A 117 -5.38 4.71 -0.65
N ALA A 118 -4.13 5.13 -0.86
CA ALA A 118 -3.08 4.24 -1.36
C ALA A 118 -2.81 3.06 -0.41
N ILE A 119 -2.87 3.28 0.91
CA ILE A 119 -2.77 2.22 1.91
C ILE A 119 -3.95 1.24 1.77
N ALA A 120 -5.18 1.76 1.71
CA ALA A 120 -6.38 0.93 1.56
C ALA A 120 -6.32 0.09 0.28
N ASP A 121 -5.89 0.69 -0.84
CA ASP A 121 -5.75 0.00 -2.13
C ASP A 121 -4.72 -1.13 -2.06
N CYS A 122 -3.57 -0.90 -1.41
CA CYS A 122 -2.58 -1.95 -1.18
C CYS A 122 -3.17 -3.15 -0.44
N TYR A 123 -3.89 -2.92 0.66
CA TYR A 123 -4.52 -4.01 1.41
C TYR A 123 -5.63 -4.70 0.60
N ILE A 124 -6.49 -3.95 -0.08
CA ILE A 124 -7.54 -4.52 -0.94
C ILE A 124 -6.94 -5.44 -2.01
N ILE A 125 -5.86 -5.02 -2.68
CA ILE A 125 -5.20 -5.82 -3.72
C ILE A 125 -4.67 -7.13 -3.13
N SER A 126 -3.95 -7.05 -2.00
CA SER A 126 -3.45 -8.24 -1.31
C SER A 126 -4.58 -9.21 -0.95
N LEU A 127 -5.65 -8.70 -0.32
CA LEU A 127 -6.77 -9.54 0.12
C LEU A 127 -7.50 -10.18 -1.06
N LYS A 128 -7.68 -9.46 -2.18
CA LYS A 128 -8.25 -10.04 -3.40
C LYS A 128 -7.39 -11.16 -3.98
N HIS A 129 -6.06 -11.04 -3.93
CA HIS A 129 -5.19 -12.13 -4.37
C HIS A 129 -5.25 -13.34 -3.42
N GLN A 130 -5.37 -13.12 -2.11
CA GLN A 130 -5.61 -14.21 -1.15
C GLN A 130 -6.96 -14.87 -1.41
N GLN A 131 -7.99 -14.08 -1.69
CA GLN A 131 -9.33 -14.55 -2.00
C GLN A 131 -9.34 -15.41 -3.28
N LEU A 132 -8.60 -14.98 -4.30
CA LEU A 132 -8.41 -15.76 -5.52
C LEU A 132 -7.79 -17.13 -5.20
N LEU A 133 -6.70 -17.16 -4.40
CA LEU A 133 -6.06 -18.41 -3.99
C LEU A 133 -7.03 -19.34 -3.25
N VAL A 134 -7.79 -18.81 -2.29
CA VAL A 134 -8.77 -19.59 -1.51
C VAL A 134 -9.80 -20.22 -2.43
N ARG A 135 -10.40 -19.43 -3.32
CA ARG A 135 -11.40 -19.92 -4.29
C ARG A 135 -10.82 -20.93 -5.27
N THR A 136 -9.56 -20.78 -5.66
CA THR A 136 -8.88 -21.76 -6.53
C THR A 136 -8.64 -23.10 -5.80
N LEU A 137 -8.34 -23.07 -4.50
CA LEU A 137 -8.25 -24.29 -3.68
C LEU A 137 -9.63 -24.94 -3.45
N GLU A 138 -10.67 -24.15 -3.19
CA GLU A 138 -12.04 -24.66 -3.04
C GLU A 138 -12.53 -25.41 -4.28
N ASN A 139 -12.11 -24.95 -5.46
CA ASN A 139 -12.46 -25.55 -6.75
C ASN A 139 -11.57 -26.74 -7.14
N ASN A 140 -10.66 -27.20 -6.27
CA ASN A 140 -9.73 -28.32 -6.53
C ASN A 140 -8.95 -28.18 -7.84
N VAL A 141 -8.54 -26.96 -8.22
CA VAL A 141 -7.69 -26.76 -9.39
C VAL A 141 -6.32 -27.37 -9.11
N GLU A 142 -5.84 -28.26 -9.97
CA GLU A 142 -4.62 -29.06 -9.74
C GLU A 142 -3.38 -28.19 -9.41
N GLU A 143 -3.26 -27.06 -10.11
CA GLU A 143 -2.19 -26.07 -9.94
C GLU A 143 -2.27 -25.30 -8.60
N ALA A 144 -3.43 -25.27 -7.94
CA ALA A 144 -3.68 -24.51 -6.71
C ALA A 144 -2.76 -24.93 -5.55
N SER A 145 -2.50 -26.23 -5.46
CA SER A 145 -1.61 -26.80 -4.43
C SER A 145 -0.15 -26.34 -4.58
N THR A 146 0.26 -26.01 -5.82
CA THR A 146 1.59 -25.51 -6.15
C THR A 146 1.69 -23.98 -6.04
N LEU A 147 0.57 -23.25 -6.11
CA LEU A 147 0.53 -21.79 -5.97
C LEU A 147 1.13 -21.33 -4.64
N PHE A 148 1.00 -22.15 -3.59
CA PHE A 148 1.60 -21.92 -2.26
C PHE A 148 3.10 -21.69 -2.27
N TYR A 149 3.81 -22.45 -3.11
CA TYR A 149 5.26 -22.40 -3.23
C TYR A 149 5.71 -21.65 -4.48
N SER A 150 4.77 -21.01 -5.18
CA SER A 150 5.03 -20.33 -6.43
C SER A 150 5.42 -18.87 -6.23
N THR A 151 6.08 -18.31 -7.24
CA THR A 151 6.36 -16.88 -7.34
C THR A 151 5.09 -16.02 -7.34
N TYR A 152 3.89 -16.59 -7.50
CA TYR A 152 2.61 -15.86 -7.42
C TYR A 152 2.23 -15.43 -5.99
N MET A 153 2.76 -16.08 -4.94
CA MET A 153 2.56 -15.64 -3.55
C MET A 153 3.40 -14.41 -3.17
N ILE A 154 4.51 -14.16 -3.88
CA ILE A 154 5.34 -12.97 -3.66
C ILE A 154 4.52 -11.69 -3.86
N PRO A 155 3.76 -11.51 -4.97
CA PRO A 155 2.84 -10.39 -5.14
C PRO A 155 1.78 -10.24 -4.03
N VAL A 156 1.31 -11.35 -3.44
CA VAL A 156 0.27 -11.30 -2.41
C VAL A 156 0.79 -10.61 -1.15
N TYR A 157 1.95 -11.04 -0.66
CA TYR A 157 2.59 -10.42 0.51
C TYR A 157 3.29 -9.09 0.20
N TYR A 158 3.62 -8.85 -1.08
CA TYR A 158 4.20 -7.60 -1.53
C TYR A 158 3.30 -6.41 -1.20
N TYR A 159 2.01 -6.47 -1.59
CA TYR A 159 1.11 -5.33 -1.37
C TYR A 159 0.78 -5.09 0.11
N ILE A 160 0.71 -6.14 0.94
CA ILE A 160 0.64 -5.97 2.40
C ILE A 160 1.88 -5.21 2.91
N THR A 161 3.08 -5.62 2.47
CA THR A 161 4.33 -4.98 2.90
C THR A 161 4.41 -3.53 2.43
N GLN A 162 3.97 -3.24 1.20
CA GLN A 162 3.88 -1.88 0.68
C GLN A 162 2.89 -1.03 1.49
N GLY A 163 1.72 -1.56 1.82
CA GLY A 163 0.75 -0.90 2.69
C GLY A 163 1.34 -0.61 4.08
N ASP A 164 2.04 -1.57 4.67
CA ASP A 164 2.70 -1.41 5.98
C ASP A 164 3.78 -0.32 5.94
N GLN A 165 4.55 -0.23 4.86
CA GLN A 165 5.53 0.85 4.64
C GLN A 165 4.86 2.21 4.49
N LEU A 166 3.76 2.29 3.74
CA LEU A 166 2.98 3.51 3.57
C LEU A 166 2.33 3.96 4.89
N VAL A 167 1.87 3.03 5.74
CA VAL A 167 1.39 3.35 7.10
C VAL A 167 2.52 3.97 7.92
N ALA A 168 3.70 3.35 7.95
CA ALA A 168 4.84 3.87 8.71
C ALA A 168 5.27 5.27 8.23
N TYR A 169 5.30 5.47 6.91
CA TYR A 169 5.56 6.77 6.31
C TYR A 169 4.49 7.79 6.74
N THR A 170 3.21 7.48 6.52
CA THR A 170 2.08 8.37 6.82
C THR A 170 2.05 8.74 8.30
N GLN A 171 2.28 7.77 9.20
CA GLN A 171 2.34 8.00 10.64
C GLN A 171 3.53 8.91 11.05
N THR A 172 4.66 8.82 10.34
CA THR A 172 5.82 9.67 10.60
C THR A 172 5.55 11.13 10.22
N PHE A 173 4.83 11.37 9.11
CA PHE A 173 4.57 12.71 8.58
C PHE A 173 3.24 13.31 9.03
N MET A 174 2.32 12.50 9.55
CA MET A 174 1.11 12.94 10.24
C MET A 174 1.48 13.41 11.66
N VAL A 175 2.33 14.45 11.75
CA VAL A 175 2.72 15.05 13.03
C VAL A 175 1.53 15.81 13.59
N ILE A 176 0.86 15.21 14.58
CA ILE A 176 -0.20 15.85 15.35
C ILE A 176 0.48 16.90 16.24
N SER A 177 0.43 18.17 15.85
CA SER A 177 0.71 19.26 16.79
C SER A 177 -0.35 19.21 17.89
N LYS A 178 0.09 19.05 19.14
CA LYS A 178 -0.72 19.25 20.33
C LYS A 178 -1.23 20.68 20.42
#